data_AF-A0A5B2UVE6-F1
#
_entry.id   AF-A0A5B2UVE6-F1
#
_cell.length_a   1.000
_cell.length_b   1.000
_cell.length_c   1.000
_cell.angle_alpha   90.00
_cell.angle_beta   90.00
_cell.angle_gamma   90.00
#
_symmetry.space_group_name_H-M   'P 1'
#
loop_
_entity.id
_entity.type
_entity.pdbx_description
1 polymer ?
#
loop_
_entity_poly.entity_id
_entity_poly.type
_entity_poly.pdbx_seq_one_letter_code
_entity_poly.pdbx_strand_id
1 'polypeptide(L)'
;KPGPIAIKDVADIYLYPNTLQAVRVTGAQVREWLERSAGIFNRIDPAKTEEQPLINGAFPAFNYDVIDGVTYRIDVTLPSRYGLAGKLAEPN
;
A
#
# COMPACT_ATOMS: atom_id res chain seq x y z
N LYS A 1 0.24 27.82 -8.15
CA LYS A 1 -0.47 28.17 -6.89
C LYS A 1 -1.51 27.09 -6.66
N PRO A 2 -1.63 26.51 -5.45
CA PRO A 2 -2.75 25.61 -5.16
C PRO A 2 -4.07 26.32 -5.45
N GLY A 3 -5.00 25.61 -6.08
CA GLY A 3 -6.35 26.10 -6.35
C GLY A 3 -7.18 26.14 -5.07
N PRO A 4 -8.29 26.90 -5.05
CA PRO A 4 -9.20 26.91 -3.91
C PRO A 4 -9.81 25.51 -3.70
N ILE A 5 -9.85 25.05 -2.44
CA ILE A 5 -10.49 23.79 -2.03
C ILE A 5 -11.91 24.12 -1.56
N ALA A 6 -12.93 23.55 -2.19
CA ALA A 6 -14.32 23.61 -1.75
C ALA A 6 -14.68 22.38 -0.91
N ILE A 7 -15.73 22.48 -0.07
CA ILE A 7 -16.18 21.37 0.80
C ILE A 7 -16.53 20.11 -0.02
N LYS A 8 -17.05 20.26 -1.24
CA LYS A 8 -17.32 19.13 -2.17
C LYS A 8 -16.04 18.36 -2.54
N ASP A 9 -14.91 19.07 -2.66
CA ASP A 9 -13.63 18.47 -3.04
C ASP A 9 -13.06 17.63 -1.89
N VAL A 10 -13.52 17.86 -0.64
CA VAL A 10 -13.16 17.06 0.54
C VAL A 10 -13.90 15.71 0.54
N ALA A 11 -15.14 15.68 0.08
CA ALA A 11 -15.91 14.44 -0.04
C ALA A 11 -15.35 13.51 -1.14
N ASP A 12 -14.79 14.08 -2.21
CA ASP A 12 -14.10 13.34 -3.27
C ASP A 12 -12.80 12.68 -2.79
N ILE A 13 -12.18 13.21 -1.73
CA ILE A 13 -10.91 12.70 -1.16
C ILE A 13 -11.14 11.56 -0.16
N TYR A 14 -12.28 11.52 0.54
CA TYR A 14 -12.55 10.50 1.56
C TYR A 14 -13.99 9.94 1.44
N LEU A 15 -14.11 8.89 0.65
CA LEU A 15 -15.40 8.31 0.25
C LEU A 15 -16.14 7.56 1.37
N TYR A 16 -15.40 7.03 2.36
CA TYR A 16 -15.94 6.15 3.38
C TYR A 16 -16.09 6.85 4.73
N PRO A 17 -17.19 6.64 5.48
CA PRO A 17 -17.39 7.24 6.80
C PRO A 17 -16.58 6.51 7.90
N ASN A 18 -15.27 6.37 7.72
CA ASN A 18 -14.40 5.69 8.67
C ASN A 18 -14.16 6.55 9.92
N THR A 19 -13.97 5.89 11.07
CA THR A 19 -13.62 6.54 12.33
C THR A 19 -12.10 6.55 12.54
N LEU A 20 -11.55 7.66 13.02
CA LEU A 20 -10.14 7.75 13.41
C LEU A 20 -9.89 7.08 14.77
N GLN A 21 -8.83 6.28 14.89
CA GLN A 21 -8.40 5.65 16.14
C GLN A 21 -6.89 5.76 16.33
N ALA A 22 -6.46 5.85 17.58
CA ALA A 22 -5.05 5.76 17.95
C ALA A 22 -4.76 4.36 18.50
N VAL A 23 -3.77 3.67 17.92
CA VAL A 23 -3.35 2.32 18.33
C VAL A 23 -1.86 2.32 18.67
N ARG A 24 -1.49 1.63 19.75
CA ARG A 24 -0.08 1.40 20.10
C ARG A 24 0.41 0.14 19.38
N VAL A 25 1.39 0.31 18.50
CA VAL A 25 1.99 -0.77 17.72
C VAL A 25 3.51 -0.81 17.91
N THR A 26 4.11 -1.99 17.70
CA THR A 26 5.56 -2.17 17.64
C THR A 26 6.09 -1.85 16.24
N GLY A 27 7.40 -1.62 16.12
CA GLY A 27 8.02 -1.45 14.80
C GLY A 27 7.85 -2.67 13.89
N ALA A 28 7.82 -3.88 14.46
CA ALA A 28 7.54 -5.11 13.71
C ALA A 28 6.11 -5.10 13.12
N GLN A 29 5.13 -4.64 13.88
CA GLN A 29 3.75 -4.51 13.38
C GLN A 29 3.63 -3.45 12.28
N VAL A 30 4.37 -2.34 12.39
CA VAL A 30 4.44 -1.33 11.30
C VAL A 30 5.06 -1.93 10.04
N ARG A 31 6.12 -2.75 10.16
CA ARG A 31 6.69 -3.48 9.02
C ARG A 31 5.64 -4.39 8.39
N GLU A 32 4.96 -5.23 9.17
CA GLU A 32 3.96 -6.15 8.62
C GLU A 32 2.78 -5.42 7.94
N TRP A 33 2.42 -4.23 8.43
CA TRP A 33 1.46 -3.36 7.75
C TRP A 33 2.00 -2.92 6.38
N LEU A 34 3.23 -2.40 6.32
CA LEU A 34 3.84 -1.97 5.06
C LEU A 34 3.99 -3.15 4.07
N GLU A 35 4.31 -4.35 4.55
CA GLU A 35 4.34 -5.58 3.74
C GLU A 35 2.94 -5.92 3.19
N ARG A 36 1.87 -5.69 3.97
CA ARG A 36 0.48 -5.86 3.51
C ARG A 36 0.09 -4.81 2.46
N SER A 37 0.53 -3.57 2.60
CA SER A 37 0.33 -2.49 1.62
C SER A 37 1.09 -2.77 0.33
N ALA A 38 2.30 -3.34 0.41
CA ALA A 38 3.16 -3.63 -0.75
C ALA A 38 2.54 -4.63 -1.74
N GLY A 39 1.46 -5.34 -1.37
CA GLY A 39 0.72 -6.22 -2.29
C GLY A 39 0.04 -5.50 -3.47
N ILE A 40 0.02 -4.15 -3.48
CA ILE A 40 -0.39 -3.38 -4.67
C ILE A 40 0.59 -3.52 -5.84
N PHE A 41 1.84 -3.93 -5.59
CA PHE A 41 2.87 -4.08 -6.62
C PHE A 41 2.92 -5.51 -7.16
N ASN A 42 3.09 -5.65 -8.47
CA ASN A 42 3.51 -6.92 -9.06
C ASN A 42 5.00 -7.15 -8.81
N ARG A 43 5.40 -8.42 -8.74
CA ARG A 43 6.81 -8.79 -8.72
C ARG A 43 7.45 -8.46 -10.08
N ILE A 44 8.52 -7.69 -10.05
CA ILE A 44 9.31 -7.32 -11.23
C ILE A 44 10.50 -8.25 -11.35
N ASP A 45 10.67 -8.82 -12.54
CA ASP A 45 11.83 -9.59 -12.91
C ASP A 45 12.86 -8.67 -13.61
N PRO A 46 14.01 -8.36 -12.99
CA PRO A 46 15.00 -7.47 -13.59
C PRO A 46 15.72 -8.10 -14.79
N ALA A 47 15.60 -9.41 -15.02
CA ALA A 47 16.19 -10.07 -16.18
C ALA A 47 15.34 -9.89 -17.46
N LYS A 48 14.08 -9.49 -17.32
CA LYS A 48 13.17 -9.22 -18.44
C LYS A 48 13.35 -7.80 -18.95
N THR A 49 13.36 -7.67 -20.27
CA THR A 49 13.51 -6.38 -20.95
C THR A 49 12.18 -5.85 -21.46
N GLU A 50 11.17 -6.71 -21.58
CA GLU A 50 9.81 -6.31 -21.87
C GLU A 50 9.19 -5.49 -20.73
N GLU A 51 8.19 -4.67 -21.08
CA GLU A 51 7.42 -3.90 -20.12
C GLU A 51 6.68 -4.85 -19.16
N GLN A 52 6.78 -4.55 -17.86
CA GLN A 52 6.11 -5.29 -16.80
C GLN A 52 5.16 -4.35 -16.06
N PRO A 53 3.87 -4.70 -15.93
CA PRO A 53 2.92 -3.85 -15.22
C PRO A 53 3.30 -3.75 -13.75
N LEU A 54 3.56 -2.54 -13.25
CA LEU A 54 3.96 -2.35 -11.85
C LEU A 54 2.80 -2.59 -10.88
N ILE A 55 1.57 -2.23 -11.26
CA ILE A 55 0.41 -2.26 -10.38
C ILE A 55 -0.39 -3.55 -10.56
N ASN A 56 -0.68 -4.21 -9.46
CA ASN A 56 -1.57 -5.36 -9.39
C ASN A 56 -3.03 -4.88 -9.31
N GLY A 57 -3.75 -4.91 -10.44
CA GLY A 57 -5.15 -4.51 -10.51
C GLY A 57 -6.13 -5.37 -9.71
N ALA A 58 -5.71 -6.54 -9.22
CA ALA A 58 -6.52 -7.39 -8.33
C ALA A 58 -6.40 -6.98 -6.85
N PHE A 59 -5.43 -6.13 -6.51
CA PHE A 59 -5.28 -5.61 -5.16
C PHE A 59 -6.23 -4.41 -4.96
N PRO A 60 -7.12 -4.43 -3.95
CA PRO A 60 -7.99 -3.29 -3.69
C PRO A 60 -7.16 -2.10 -3.21
N ALA A 61 -7.09 -1.03 -4.02
CA ALA A 61 -6.18 0.11 -3.78
C ALA A 61 -6.42 0.84 -2.45
N PHE A 62 -7.62 0.76 -1.88
CA PHE A 62 -7.91 1.31 -0.55
C PHE A 62 -7.19 0.59 0.60
N ASN A 63 -6.54 -0.57 0.35
CA ASN A 63 -5.69 -1.26 1.30
C ASN A 63 -4.19 -0.94 1.11
N TYR A 64 -3.85 0.02 0.24
CA TYR A 64 -2.49 0.54 0.12
C TYR A 64 -2.35 1.77 1.01
N ASP A 65 -1.69 1.58 2.15
CA ASP A 65 -1.46 2.65 3.10
C ASP A 65 -0.05 3.24 2.97
N VAL A 66 0.00 4.58 3.07
CA VAL A 66 1.24 5.34 3.26
C VAL A 66 1.30 5.83 4.70
N ILE A 67 2.37 5.46 5.41
CA ILE A 67 2.57 5.82 6.81
C ILE A 67 3.58 6.96 6.90
N ASP A 68 3.14 8.12 7.40
CA ASP A 68 4.02 9.25 7.71
C ASP A 68 4.88 8.98 8.95
N GLY A 69 6.08 9.58 9.00
CA GLY A 69 7.02 9.45 10.12
C GLY A 69 7.95 8.23 10.07
N VAL A 70 7.87 7.40 9.02
CA VAL A 70 8.81 6.30 8.77
C VAL A 70 9.42 6.38 7.38
N THR A 71 10.68 5.98 7.26
CA THR A 71 11.37 5.83 5.98
C THR A 71 11.47 4.35 5.62
N TYR A 72 11.03 3.99 4.44
CA TYR A 72 11.06 2.61 3.96
C TYR A 72 11.33 2.54 2.46
N ARG A 73 11.69 1.34 2.00
CA ARG A 73 11.83 0.99 0.58
C ARG A 73 11.07 -0.30 0.34
N ILE A 74 10.35 -0.35 -0.77
CA ILE A 74 9.71 -1.58 -1.25
C ILE A 74 10.60 -2.16 -2.34
N ASP A 75 11.05 -3.40 -2.14
CA ASP A 75 11.76 -4.16 -3.17
C ASP A 75 10.75 -4.98 -3.96
N VAL A 76 10.39 -4.47 -5.14
CA VAL A 76 9.42 -5.12 -6.03
C VAL A 76 9.97 -6.38 -6.70
N THR A 77 11.24 -6.75 -6.51
CA THR A 77 11.80 -8.00 -7.05
C THR A 77 11.48 -9.23 -6.18
N LEU A 78 11.04 -9.01 -4.94
CA LEU A 78 10.60 -10.05 -4.01
C LEU A 78 9.11 -10.35 -4.22
N PRO A 79 8.66 -11.59 -3.93
CA PRO A 79 7.23 -11.88 -3.98
C PRO A 79 6.49 -11.16 -2.85
N SER A 80 5.19 -10.92 -3.00
CA SER A 80 4.41 -10.28 -1.93
C SER A 80 4.27 -11.22 -0.73
N ARG A 81 4.59 -10.72 0.47
CA ARG A 81 4.49 -11.47 1.73
C ARG A 81 3.05 -11.96 2.00
N TYR A 82 2.07 -11.15 1.63
CA TYR A 82 0.66 -11.40 1.88
C TYR A 82 -0.12 -11.58 0.57
N GLY A 83 -1.02 -12.56 0.54
CA GLY A 83 -1.98 -12.70 -0.56
C GLY A 83 -3.07 -11.62 -0.51
N LEU A 84 -3.92 -11.58 -1.56
CA LEU A 84 -5.00 -10.58 -1.69
C LEU A 84 -5.96 -10.53 -0.49
N ALA A 85 -6.18 -11.67 0.16
CA ALA A 85 -7.02 -11.80 1.36
C ALA A 85 -6.29 -11.40 2.67
N GLY A 86 -5.04 -10.94 2.61
CA GLY A 86 -4.23 -10.60 3.79
C GLY A 86 -3.70 -11.79 4.58
N LYS A 87 -3.73 -13.01 4.01
CA LYS A 87 -3.10 -14.19 4.61
C LYS A 87 -1.63 -14.25 4.22
N LEU A 88 -0.78 -14.69 5.15
CA LEU A 88 0.64 -14.93 4.89
C LEU A 88 0.76 -15.95 3.75
N ALA A 89 1.48 -15.56 2.70
CA ALA A 89 1.70 -16.36 1.50
C ALA A 89 3.18 -16.70 1.33
N GLU A 90 4.07 -15.74 1.66
CA GLU A 90 5.50 -15.86 1.44
C GLU A 90 6.28 -15.48 2.72
N PRO A 91 7.44 -16.09 2.99
CA PRO A 91 8.14 -15.94 4.26
C PRO A 91 9.02 -14.68 4.38
N ASN A 92 9.13 -13.84 3.35
CA ASN A 92 10.00 -12.65 3.21
C ASN A 92 10.82 -12.19 4.43
#